data_AF-A0A249PLG2-F1
#
_entry.id   AF-A0A249PLG2-F1
#
_cell.length_a   1.000
_cell.length_b   1.000
_cell.length_c   1.000
_cell.angle_alpha   90.00
_cell.angle_beta   90.00
_cell.angle_gamma   90.00
#
_symmetry.space_group_name_H-M   'P 1'
#
loop_
_entity.id
_entity.type
_entity.pdbx_description
1 polymer ?
#
loop_
_entity_poly.entity_id
_entity_poly.type
_entity_poly.pdbx_seq_one_letter_code
_entity_poly.pdbx_strand_id
1 'polypeptide(L)'
;MNEAMGSYVIPAKDEIIVTRKHAHVSEALIRHLQAKGLKVVNTRTGGLAPDLCTVCATDPMLFEIKTGYGSGDYLKALGQLLFYEKLRGRTYRKLLVAPTGIRQLAISILADFNIGIIEYTETDGSFSFSWQ
;
A
#
# COMPACT_ATOMS: atom_id res chain seq x y z
N MET A 1 -32.90 -1.92 4.67
CA MET A 1 -31.94 -2.59 3.76
C MET A 1 -31.82 -4.01 4.29
N ASN A 2 -32.42 -4.99 3.62
CA ASN A 2 -32.34 -6.39 4.05
C ASN A 2 -31.05 -6.97 3.48
N GLU A 3 -30.13 -7.42 4.33
CA GLU A 3 -29.07 -8.33 3.89
C GLU A 3 -29.70 -9.61 3.37
N ALA A 4 -29.25 -10.07 2.21
CA ALA A 4 -29.71 -11.34 1.67
C ALA A 4 -29.20 -12.48 2.57
N MET A 5 -30.10 -13.08 3.35
CA MET A 5 -29.82 -14.28 4.13
C MET A 5 -29.86 -15.50 3.20
N GLY A 6 -28.73 -15.80 2.56
CA GLY A 6 -28.58 -16.95 1.67
C GLY A 6 -27.10 -17.25 1.40
N SER A 7 -26.81 -18.49 1.01
CA SER A 7 -25.46 -18.86 0.57
C SER A 7 -25.36 -18.66 -0.94
N TYR A 8 -24.28 -18.04 -1.39
CA TYR A 8 -23.92 -17.99 -2.80
C TYR A 8 -22.58 -18.70 -3.00
N VAL A 9 -22.46 -19.43 -4.11
CA VAL A 9 -21.22 -20.12 -4.46
C VAL A 9 -20.30 -19.10 -5.12
N ILE A 10 -19.16 -18.84 -4.47
CA ILE A 10 -18.06 -18.13 -5.12
C ILE A 10 -17.29 -19.20 -5.91
N PRO A 11 -17.31 -19.18 -7.25
CA PRO A 11 -16.54 -20.13 -8.04
C PRO A 11 -15.05 -19.97 -7.73
N ALA A 12 -14.30 -21.07 -7.78
CA ALA A 12 -12.85 -21.02 -7.68
C ALA A 12 -12.32 -20.04 -8.73
N LYS A 13 -11.60 -19.01 -8.31
CA LYS A 13 -10.88 -18.13 -9.24
C LYS A 13 -9.73 -18.91 -9.85
N ASP A 14 -9.56 -18.79 -11.16
CA ASP A 14 -8.36 -19.26 -11.86
C ASP A 14 -7.10 -18.72 -11.18
N GLU A 15 -5.98 -19.43 -11.35
CA GLU A 15 -4.68 -19.04 -10.83
C GLU A 15 -4.30 -17.64 -11.33
N ILE A 16 -4.40 -16.62 -10.48
CA ILE A 16 -3.98 -15.27 -10.81
C ILE A 16 -2.49 -15.15 -10.50
N ILE A 17 -1.68 -14.95 -11.53
CA ILE A 17 -0.26 -14.59 -11.39
C ILE A 17 -0.20 -13.13 -10.90
N VAL A 18 -0.32 -12.92 -9.58
CA VAL A 18 -0.32 -11.59 -8.94
C VAL A 18 1.11 -11.05 -8.71
N THR A 19 2.13 -11.90 -8.80
CA THR A 19 3.44 -11.64 -8.20
C THR A 19 4.39 -10.77 -9.02
N ARG A 20 4.16 -10.56 -10.33
CA ARG A 20 5.07 -9.76 -11.18
C ARG A 20 4.91 -8.25 -10.98
N LYS A 21 3.68 -7.74 -11.04
CA LYS A 21 3.44 -6.28 -11.02
C LYS A 21 3.80 -5.65 -9.67
N HIS A 22 3.43 -6.29 -8.56
CA HIS A 22 3.79 -5.79 -7.23
C HIS A 22 5.32 -5.74 -7.05
N ALA A 23 6.04 -6.79 -7.46
CA ALA A 23 7.50 -6.81 -7.40
C ALA A 23 8.15 -5.70 -8.24
N HIS A 24 7.65 -5.45 -9.46
CA HIS A 24 8.17 -4.36 -10.31
C HIS A 24 7.93 -2.99 -9.68
N VAL A 25 6.73 -2.73 -9.15
CA VAL A 25 6.42 -1.47 -8.44
C VAL A 25 7.28 -1.33 -7.20
N SER A 26 7.48 -2.41 -6.44
CA SER A 26 8.31 -2.43 -5.24
C SER A 26 9.77 -2.09 -5.55
N GLU A 27 10.38 -2.74 -6.55
CA GLU A 27 11.74 -2.39 -6.97
C GLU A 27 11.86 -0.94 -7.43
N ALA A 28 10.92 -0.47 -8.26
CA ALA A 28 10.95 0.91 -8.74
C ALA A 28 10.77 1.92 -7.59
N LEU A 29 9.90 1.62 -6.63
CA LEU A 29 9.68 2.44 -5.44
C LEU A 29 10.93 2.47 -4.56
N ILE A 30 11.60 1.34 -4.34
CA ILE A 30 12.86 1.29 -3.59
C ILE A 30 13.89 2.22 -4.22
N ARG A 31 14.07 2.17 -5.55
CA ARG A 31 15.01 3.06 -6.27
C ARG A 31 14.61 4.52 -6.12
N HIS A 32 13.32 4.84 -6.25
CA HIS A 32 12.79 6.20 -6.08
C HIS A 32 13.04 6.74 -4.66
N LEU A 33 12.80 5.93 -3.64
CA LEU A 33 13.04 6.29 -2.23
C LEU A 33 14.53 6.47 -1.95
N GLN A 34 15.37 5.58 -2.47
CA GLN A 34 16.83 5.68 -2.34
C GLN A 34 17.38 6.95 -3.02
N ALA A 35 16.87 7.31 -4.20
CA ALA A 35 17.24 8.56 -4.88
C ALA A 35 16.86 9.82 -4.06
N LYS A 36 15.83 9.72 -3.21
CA LYS A 36 15.46 10.75 -2.22
C LYS A 36 16.24 10.66 -0.90
N GLY A 37 17.24 9.78 -0.80
CA GLY A 37 18.03 9.56 0.40
C GLY A 37 17.36 8.70 1.48
N LEU A 38 16.23 8.05 1.17
CA LEU A 38 15.50 7.20 2.11
C LEU A 38 15.98 5.75 1.98
N LYS A 39 16.51 5.19 3.07
CA LYS A 39 16.83 3.77 3.17
C LYS A 39 15.59 3.01 3.65
N VAL A 40 15.21 1.95 2.94
CA VAL A 40 14.05 1.12 3.27
C VAL A 40 14.41 -0.35 3.42
N VAL A 41 13.62 -1.07 4.21
CA VAL A 41 13.73 -2.50 4.46
C VAL A 41 12.33 -3.14 4.45
N ASN A 42 12.28 -4.43 4.13
CA ASN A 42 11.11 -5.28 4.36
C ASN A 42 11.43 -6.19 5.56
N THR A 43 11.04 -5.78 6.77
CA THR A 43 11.29 -6.55 7.99
C THR A 43 9.98 -7.14 8.52
N ARG A 44 9.94 -8.47 8.64
CA ARG A 44 8.80 -9.22 9.19
C ARG A 44 8.85 -9.30 10.71
N THR A 45 7.68 -9.18 11.32
CA THR A 45 7.42 -9.36 12.75
C THR A 45 6.27 -10.34 12.89
N GLY A 46 6.52 -11.53 13.47
CA GLY A 46 5.49 -12.58 13.57
C GLY A 46 4.93 -13.06 12.22
N GLY A 47 5.75 -13.04 11.17
CA GLY A 47 5.34 -13.40 9.80
C GLY A 47 4.66 -12.28 9.00
N LEU A 48 4.28 -11.19 9.67
CA LEU A 48 3.60 -10.02 9.08
C LEU A 48 4.59 -8.88 8.85
N ALA A 49 4.44 -8.15 7.75
CA ALA A 49 5.22 -6.94 7.48
C ALA A 49 4.43 -5.97 6.60
N PRO A 50 4.70 -4.65 6.73
CA PRO A 50 4.45 -3.73 5.61
C PRO A 50 5.28 -4.15 4.40
N ASP A 51 4.90 -3.68 3.21
CA ASP A 51 5.72 -3.90 2.02
C ASP A 51 7.11 -3.27 2.17
N LEU A 52 7.18 -2.04 2.71
CA LEU A 52 8.45 -1.39 3.05
C LEU A 52 8.34 -0.56 4.33
N CYS A 53 9.47 -0.37 5.01
CA CYS A 53 9.63 0.51 6.15
C CYS A 53 10.96 1.27 6.04
N THR A 54 11.00 2.56 6.37
CA THR A 54 12.29 3.29 6.41
C THR A 54 13.16 2.87 7.59
N VAL A 55 14.47 2.87 7.39
CA VAL A 55 15.48 2.80 8.46
C VAL A 55 15.78 4.22 8.94
N CYS A 56 14.78 4.87 9.55
CA CYS A 56 14.91 6.21 10.12
C CYS A 56 14.35 6.19 11.55
N ALA A 57 15.12 6.71 12.51
CA ALA A 57 14.69 6.75 13.90
C ALA A 57 13.75 7.91 14.20
N THR A 58 13.89 9.05 13.52
CA THR A 58 13.20 10.31 13.85
C THR A 58 11.89 10.49 13.11
N ASP A 59 11.80 10.06 11.86
CA ASP A 59 10.59 10.16 11.02
C ASP A 59 10.41 8.86 10.24
N PRO A 60 9.96 7.77 10.90
CA PRO A 60 9.85 6.48 10.26
C PRO A 60 8.59 6.44 9.37
N MET A 61 8.69 5.79 8.22
CA MET A 61 7.59 5.63 7.28
C MET A 61 7.27 4.16 7.03
N LEU A 62 5.98 3.84 6.89
CA LEU A 62 5.47 2.56 6.41
C LEU A 62 4.86 2.74 5.03
N PHE A 63 5.16 1.82 4.12
CA PHE A 63 4.59 1.80 2.79
C PHE A 63 3.83 0.49 2.59
N GLU A 64 2.63 0.60 2.05
CA GLU A 64 1.82 -0.53 1.57
C GLU A 64 1.52 -0.31 0.09
N ILE A 65 1.90 -1.26 -0.75
CA ILE A 65 1.81 -1.19 -2.20
C ILE A 65 0.59 -1.97 -2.68
N LYS A 66 -0.25 -1.31 -3.48
CA LYS A 66 -1.36 -1.92 -4.19
C LYS A 66 -1.16 -1.80 -5.70
N THR A 67 -1.60 -2.83 -6.42
CA THR A 67 -1.58 -2.87 -7.89
C THR A 67 -2.89 -2.41 -8.52
N GLY A 68 -3.90 -2.13 -7.68
CA GLY A 68 -5.18 -1.52 -8.04
C GLY A 68 -5.48 -0.31 -7.15
N TYR A 69 -6.49 0.47 -7.55
CA TYR A 69 -6.98 1.67 -6.85
C TYR A 69 -8.47 1.56 -6.48
N GLY A 70 -9.02 0.33 -6.47
CA GLY A 70 -10.41 0.08 -6.12
C GLY A 70 -10.67 0.22 -4.62
N SER A 71 -11.94 0.25 -4.24
CA SER A 71 -12.33 0.37 -2.83
C SER A 71 -11.81 -0.73 -1.93
N GLY A 72 -11.76 -1.96 -2.44
CA GLY A 72 -11.12 -3.06 -1.74
C GLY A 72 -9.63 -2.84 -1.48
N ASP A 73 -8.92 -2.15 -2.38
CA ASP A 73 -7.46 -1.97 -2.27
C ASP A 73 -7.11 -0.95 -1.18
N TYR A 74 -7.76 0.22 -1.18
CA TYR A 74 -7.46 1.25 -0.17
C TYR A 74 -8.01 0.89 1.22
N LEU A 75 -9.13 0.15 1.32
CA LEU A 75 -9.61 -0.33 2.63
C LEU A 75 -8.66 -1.38 3.23
N LYS A 76 -8.14 -2.29 2.40
CA LYS A 76 -7.11 -3.25 2.84
C LYS A 76 -5.84 -2.53 3.27
N ALA A 77 -5.36 -1.58 2.46
CA ALA A 77 -4.16 -0.82 2.78
C ALA A 77 -4.30 -0.03 4.09
N LEU A 78 -5.44 0.64 4.30
CA LEU A 78 -5.77 1.32 5.55
C LEU A 78 -5.65 0.37 6.74
N GLY A 79 -6.33 -0.79 6.68
CA GLY A 79 -6.29 -1.78 7.75
C GLY A 79 -4.87 -2.30 8.02
N GLN A 80 -4.12 -2.63 6.98
CA GLN A 80 -2.75 -3.12 7.08
C GLN A 80 -1.80 -2.07 7.68
N LEU A 81 -1.84 -0.83 7.20
CA LEU A 81 -0.98 0.25 7.69
C LEU A 81 -1.23 0.56 9.18
N LEU A 82 -2.50 0.63 9.59
CA LEU A 82 -2.86 0.82 10.99
C LEU A 82 -2.43 -0.37 11.86
N PHE A 83 -2.63 -1.59 11.35
CA PHE A 83 -2.24 -2.80 12.07
C PHE A 83 -0.71 -2.88 12.26
N TYR A 84 0.07 -2.62 11.21
CA TYR A 84 1.54 -2.68 11.27
C TYR A 84 2.14 -1.61 12.19
N GLU A 85 1.55 -0.41 12.24
CA GLU A 85 1.93 0.61 13.22
C GLU A 85 1.75 0.09 14.65
N LYS A 86 0.57 -0.49 14.96
CA LYS A 86 0.30 -1.07 16.28
C LYS A 86 1.22 -2.24 16.62
N LEU A 87 1.42 -3.16 15.67
CA LEU A 87 2.33 -4.31 15.83
C LEU A 87 3.76 -3.87 16.16
N ARG A 88 4.20 -2.74 15.59
CA ARG A 88 5.55 -2.20 15.77
C ARG A 88 5.72 -1.28 16.98
N GLY A 89 4.63 -0.99 17.71
CA GLY A 89 4.68 -0.30 19.00
C GLY A 89 5.19 1.15 18.97
N ARG A 90 5.21 1.80 17.80
CA ARG A 90 5.61 3.21 17.64
C ARG A 90 4.86 3.85 16.48
N THR A 91 4.79 5.18 16.46
CA THR A 91 4.14 5.94 15.38
C THR A 91 4.98 5.93 14.11
N TYR A 92 4.30 5.84 12.96
CA TYR A 92 4.86 5.95 11.63
C TYR A 92 4.03 6.88 10.74
N ARG A 93 4.71 7.57 9.81
CA ARG A 93 4.04 8.13 8.63
C ARG A 93 3.61 6.97 7.74
N LYS A 94 2.31 6.83 7.50
CA LYS A 94 1.73 5.72 6.75
C LYS A 94 1.47 6.19 5.32
N LEU A 95 1.91 5.41 4.34
CA LEU A 95 1.82 5.76 2.93
C LEU A 95 1.23 4.60 2.13
N LEU A 96 0.10 4.86 1.47
CA LEU A 96 -0.45 3.96 0.45
C LEU A 96 0.21 4.29 -0.88
N VAL A 97 0.80 3.27 -1.51
CA VAL A 97 1.35 3.36 -2.87
C VAL A 97 0.39 2.64 -3.82
N ALA A 98 -0.22 3.33 -4.77
CA ALA A 98 -1.26 2.79 -5.64
C ALA A 98 -1.18 3.38 -7.05
N PRO A 99 -1.76 2.74 -8.09
CA PRO A 99 -1.81 3.35 -9.41
C PRO A 99 -2.64 4.64 -9.38
N THR A 100 -2.34 5.57 -10.30
CA THR A 100 -3.12 6.80 -10.48
C THR A 100 -4.61 6.50 -10.72
N GLY A 101 -5.48 7.24 -10.04
CA GLY A 101 -6.94 7.15 -10.21
C GLY A 101 -7.73 7.09 -8.92
N ILE A 102 -7.08 7.28 -7.75
CA ILE A 102 -7.81 7.32 -6.48
C ILE A 102 -8.69 8.57 -6.47
N ARG A 103 -9.98 8.39 -6.15
CA ARG A 103 -10.95 9.49 -6.11
C ARG A 103 -10.69 10.40 -4.92
N GLN A 104 -10.93 11.70 -5.10
CA GLN A 104 -10.74 12.72 -4.05
C GLN A 104 -11.40 12.39 -2.70
N LEU A 105 -12.60 11.81 -2.72
CA LEU A 105 -13.28 11.38 -1.49
C LEU A 105 -12.46 10.34 -0.72
N ALA A 106 -11.89 9.34 -1.40
CA ALA A 106 -11.05 8.33 -0.76
C ALA A 106 -9.74 8.93 -0.26
N ILE A 107 -9.14 9.87 -1.01
CA ILE A 107 -7.96 10.63 -0.59
C ILE A 107 -8.24 11.37 0.73
N SER A 108 -9.37 12.09 0.81
CA SER A 108 -9.76 12.84 2.01
C SER A 108 -9.95 11.91 3.22
N ILE A 109 -10.65 10.78 3.04
CA ILE A 109 -10.86 9.83 4.13
C ILE A 109 -9.54 9.23 4.61
N LEU A 110 -8.64 8.84 3.69
CA LEU A 110 -7.32 8.31 4.05
C LEU A 110 -6.48 9.35 4.81
N ALA A 111 -6.57 10.62 4.43
CA ALA A 111 -5.91 11.72 5.14
C ALA A 111 -6.41 11.86 6.59
N ASP A 112 -7.70 11.66 6.86
CA ASP A 112 -8.25 11.67 8.24
C ASP A 112 -7.66 10.55 9.12
N PHE A 113 -7.20 9.45 8.51
CA PHE A 113 -6.45 8.38 9.18
C PHE A 113 -4.93 8.61 9.21
N ASN A 114 -4.46 9.79 8.83
CA ASN A 114 -3.04 10.14 8.67
C ASN A 114 -2.31 9.17 7.72
N ILE A 115 -2.96 8.81 6.61
CA ILE A 115 -2.39 8.03 5.52
C ILE A 115 -2.18 8.94 4.32
N GLY A 116 -0.92 9.18 3.96
CA GLY A 116 -0.56 9.86 2.73
C GLY A 116 -0.63 8.90 1.54
N ILE A 117 -0.68 9.46 0.33
CA ILE A 117 -0.83 8.68 -0.89
C ILE A 117 0.34 8.98 -1.82
N ILE A 118 0.91 7.92 -2.38
CA ILE A 118 1.85 7.98 -3.48
C ILE A 118 1.18 7.30 -4.67
N GLU A 119 0.71 8.09 -5.62
CA GLU A 119 0.19 7.54 -6.86
C GLU A 119 1.35 7.24 -7.82
N TYR A 120 1.28 6.11 -8.52
CA TYR A 120 2.23 5.78 -9.57
C TYR A 120 1.58 5.63 -10.94
N THR A 121 2.34 5.97 -11.96
CA THR A 121 2.02 5.69 -13.36
C THR A 121 3.07 4.76 -13.94
N GLU A 122 2.63 3.82 -14.79
CA GLU A 122 3.50 2.90 -15.52
C GLU A 122 3.53 3.33 -16.99
N THR A 123 4.72 3.52 -17.57
CA THR A 123 4.91 3.88 -18.99
C THR A 123 6.11 3.13 -19.52
N ASP A 124 5.92 2.30 -20.55
CA ASP A 124 6.98 1.50 -21.18
C ASP A 124 7.84 0.70 -20.18
N GLY A 125 7.20 0.14 -19.14
CA GLY A 125 7.88 -0.64 -18.08
C GLY A 125 8.63 0.20 -17.04
N SER A 126 8.59 1.54 -17.16
CA SER A 126 9.09 2.47 -16.16
C SER A 126 7.97 2.97 -15.26
N PHE A 127 8.31 3.30 -14.01
CA PHE A 127 7.37 3.81 -13.02
C PHE A 127 7.75 5.23 -12.58
N SER A 128 6.77 6.11 -12.52
CA SER A 128 6.88 7.44 -11.91
C SER A 128 6.00 7.51 -10.66
N PHE A 129 6.40 8.31 -9.67
CA PHE A 129 5.73 8.40 -8.36
C PHE A 129 5.41 9.84 -8.00
N SER A 130 4.12 10.15 -7.82
CA SER A 130 3.61 11.44 -7.37
C SER A 130 3.22 11.36 -5.90
N TRP A 131 3.71 12.30 -5.09
CA TRP A 131 3.45 12.34 -3.64
C TRP A 131 2.37 13.38 -3.38
N GLN A 132 1.28 12.97 -2.73
CA GLN A 132 0.16 13.83 -2.34
C GLN A 132 0.14 14.04 -0.83
#